data_AF-A0A5N5WSC1-F1
#
_entry.id   AF-A0A5N5WSC1-F1
#
_cell.length_a   1.000
_cell.length_b   1.000
_cell.length_c   1.000
_cell.angle_alpha   90.00
_cell.angle_beta   90.00
_cell.angle_gamma   90.00
#
_symmetry.space_group_name_H-M   'P 1'
#
loop_
_entity.id
_entity.type
_entity.pdbx_description
1 polymer ?
#
loop_
_entity_poly.entity_id
_entity_poly.type
_entity_poly.pdbx_seq_one_letter_code
_entity_poly.pdbx_strand_id
1 'polypeptide(L)'
;MPPRGKGSVRARTNLPNSFQWSSSGPIISPKDDSHKVAGVKDPSIVEVSGVYHVFVSTAKASGYNLRHSFHYLDQTPIGSGYRAAPQVFCFQPHKLWYLTICDSSNCYLFSSDDNGHLYRSQTSLANFIALQDSYKIALFEAMNVYSTGDGKLLLLVEAIASDGARYFRSWTSSSLSGTWTGLAATEANPFARSNNVKFSSTAWTKSISHGEMVRKQVDQTMTINPCGLRYLYQGLDPSASGEYNALPWKLGLLTHTNSAC
;
A
#
# COMPACT_ATOMS: atom_id res chain seq x y z
N MET A 1 40.20 -19.05 -32.21
CA MET A 1 39.69 -18.15 -31.14
C MET A 1 38.18 -18.31 -31.09
N PRO A 2 37.58 -18.75 -29.97
CA PRO A 2 36.12 -18.76 -29.86
C PRO A 2 35.59 -17.33 -29.66
N PRO A 3 34.37 -17.01 -30.13
CA PRO A 3 33.82 -15.66 -30.03
C PRO A 3 33.46 -15.34 -28.58
N ARG A 4 33.79 -14.11 -28.14
CA ARG A 4 33.41 -13.57 -26.83
C ARG A 4 31.89 -13.57 -26.71
N GLY A 5 31.38 -14.28 -25.71
CA GLY A 5 29.98 -14.21 -25.30
C GLY A 5 29.61 -12.76 -24.99
N LYS A 6 28.51 -12.27 -25.59
CA LYS A 6 27.84 -11.06 -25.14
C LYS A 6 27.43 -11.28 -23.70
N GLY A 7 28.03 -10.53 -22.77
CA GLY A 7 27.59 -10.51 -21.38
C GLY A 7 26.10 -10.20 -21.35
N SER A 8 25.33 -11.10 -20.76
CA SER A 8 23.96 -10.81 -20.33
C SER A 8 24.04 -9.60 -19.42
N VAL A 9 23.55 -8.45 -19.89
CA VAL A 9 23.27 -7.32 -19.01
C VAL A 9 22.15 -7.78 -18.11
N ARG A 10 22.47 -8.17 -16.88
CA ARG A 10 21.48 -8.38 -15.83
C ARG A 10 20.69 -7.06 -15.74
N ALA A 11 19.41 -7.10 -16.11
CA ALA A 11 18.54 -5.93 -15.97
C ALA A 11 18.68 -5.39 -14.54
N ARG A 12 18.73 -4.07 -14.36
CA ARG A 12 18.86 -3.47 -13.03
C ARG A 12 17.57 -3.76 -12.26
N THR A 13 17.58 -4.77 -11.40
CA THR A 13 16.46 -5.18 -10.54
C THR A 13 16.34 -4.32 -9.27
N ASN A 14 16.92 -3.12 -9.25
CA ASN A 14 16.95 -2.28 -8.06
C ASN A 14 15.87 -1.20 -8.15
N LEU A 15 15.18 -0.96 -7.04
CA LEU A 15 14.31 0.21 -6.89
C LEU A 15 15.08 1.51 -7.17
N PRO A 16 14.47 2.49 -7.86
CA PRO A 16 15.10 3.79 -8.05
C PRO A 16 15.09 4.60 -6.74
N ASN A 17 15.97 5.61 -6.66
CA ASN A 17 15.98 6.55 -5.53
C ASN A 17 14.95 7.69 -5.69
N SER A 18 14.22 7.72 -6.80
CA SER A 18 13.10 8.64 -7.05
C SER A 18 12.06 7.97 -7.94
N PHE A 19 10.80 8.32 -7.74
CA PHE A 19 9.67 7.68 -8.41
C PHE A 19 8.87 8.71 -9.21
N GLN A 20 8.32 8.28 -10.34
CA GLN A 20 7.41 9.04 -11.19
C GLN A 20 6.25 8.13 -11.58
N TRP A 21 5.02 8.62 -11.44
CA TRP A 21 3.81 7.83 -11.66
C TRP A 21 2.91 8.46 -12.69
N SER A 22 2.17 7.62 -13.41
CA SER A 22 0.92 7.99 -14.05
C SER A 22 -0.24 7.44 -13.24
N SER A 23 -1.23 8.25 -12.93
CA SER A 23 -2.45 7.82 -12.28
C SER A 23 -3.60 7.70 -13.28
N SER A 24 -4.42 6.66 -13.08
CA SER A 24 -5.77 6.60 -13.66
C SER A 24 -6.69 7.68 -13.06
N GLY A 25 -7.87 7.83 -13.66
CA GLY A 25 -9.05 8.37 -12.96
C GLY A 25 -9.52 7.42 -11.84
N PRO A 26 -10.61 7.76 -11.12
CA PRO A 26 -11.20 6.83 -10.16
C PRO A 26 -11.76 5.60 -10.88
N ILE A 27 -11.32 4.41 -10.47
CA ILE A 27 -11.70 3.11 -11.07
C ILE A 27 -12.59 2.26 -10.17
N ILE A 28 -12.58 2.50 -8.86
CA ILE A 28 -13.50 1.85 -7.91
C ILE A 28 -14.13 2.94 -7.05
N SER A 29 -15.46 2.96 -7.00
CA SER A 29 -16.26 3.92 -6.23
C SER A 29 -17.25 3.19 -5.31
N PRO A 30 -17.85 3.90 -4.33
CA PRO A 30 -19.03 3.40 -3.64
C PRO A 30 -20.15 3.08 -4.64
N LYS A 31 -20.95 2.06 -4.31
CA LYS A 31 -22.16 1.75 -5.07
C LYS A 31 -23.30 2.62 -4.55
N ASP A 32 -24.20 3.05 -5.44
CA ASP A 32 -25.49 3.58 -5.02
C ASP A 32 -26.44 2.43 -4.70
N ASP A 33 -26.35 1.93 -3.47
CA ASP A 33 -27.17 0.86 -2.95
C ASP A 33 -27.61 1.12 -1.50
N SER A 34 -28.27 0.15 -0.88
CA SER A 34 -28.80 0.26 0.49
C SER A 34 -27.72 0.39 1.57
N HIS A 35 -26.45 0.03 1.30
CA HIS A 35 -25.39 0.19 2.29
C HIS A 35 -25.01 1.66 2.49
N LYS A 36 -25.31 2.52 1.49
CA LYS A 36 -25.06 3.96 1.51
C LYS A 36 -23.63 4.28 1.98
N VAL A 37 -22.68 3.56 1.39
CA VAL A 37 -21.25 3.74 1.62
C VAL A 37 -20.85 5.10 1.08
N ALA A 38 -20.16 5.91 1.88
CA ALA A 38 -19.66 7.22 1.47
C ALA A 38 -18.32 7.09 0.73
N GLY A 39 -17.43 6.22 1.20
CA GLY A 39 -16.11 6.01 0.61
C GLY A 39 -15.70 4.54 0.56
N VAL A 40 -14.92 4.19 -0.48
CA VAL A 40 -14.21 2.91 -0.56
C VAL A 40 -12.73 3.19 -0.32
N LYS A 41 -12.15 2.44 0.63
CA LYS A 41 -10.89 2.80 1.26
C LYS A 41 -9.95 1.61 1.43
N ASP A 42 -8.70 1.90 1.74
CA ASP A 42 -7.68 0.97 2.25
C ASP A 42 -7.61 -0.34 1.44
N PRO A 43 -7.29 -0.26 0.13
CA PRO A 43 -7.36 -1.43 -0.72
C PRO A 43 -6.23 -2.41 -0.43
N SER A 44 -6.55 -3.69 -0.50
CA SER A 44 -5.59 -4.76 -0.70
C SER A 44 -5.87 -5.52 -1.99
N ILE A 45 -4.82 -5.81 -2.77
CA ILE A 45 -4.95 -6.29 -4.16
C ILE A 45 -3.92 -7.37 -4.52
N VAL A 46 -4.42 -8.46 -5.10
CA VAL A 46 -3.62 -9.50 -5.77
C VAL A 46 -4.13 -9.78 -7.18
N GLU A 47 -3.24 -10.22 -8.06
CA GLU A 47 -3.55 -10.67 -9.42
C GLU A 47 -3.21 -12.15 -9.57
N VAL A 48 -4.23 -12.99 -9.79
CA VAL A 48 -4.07 -14.44 -9.99
C VAL A 48 -4.64 -14.80 -11.35
N SER A 49 -3.81 -15.37 -12.22
CA SER A 49 -4.22 -15.81 -13.57
C SER A 49 -4.94 -14.72 -14.40
N GLY A 50 -4.48 -13.47 -14.28
CA GLY A 50 -5.05 -12.31 -14.96
C GLY A 50 -6.30 -11.72 -14.32
N VAL A 51 -6.76 -12.25 -13.18
CA VAL A 51 -7.92 -11.75 -12.42
C VAL A 51 -7.44 -10.97 -11.20
N TYR A 52 -7.96 -9.75 -11.02
CA TYR A 52 -7.73 -8.93 -9.84
C TYR A 52 -8.70 -9.29 -8.72
N HIS A 53 -8.17 -9.56 -7.54
CA HIS A 53 -8.95 -9.74 -6.30
C HIS A 53 -8.65 -8.55 -5.40
N VAL A 54 -9.69 -7.75 -5.11
CA VAL A 54 -9.55 -6.49 -4.37
C VAL A 54 -10.43 -6.52 -3.14
N PHE A 55 -9.81 -6.38 -1.97
CA PHE A 55 -10.47 -6.20 -0.68
C PHE A 55 -10.37 -4.72 -0.31
N VAL A 56 -11.45 -4.14 0.18
CA VAL A 56 -11.50 -2.72 0.55
C VAL A 56 -12.27 -2.53 1.84
N SER A 57 -11.94 -1.48 2.58
CA SER A 57 -12.82 -0.89 3.59
C SER A 57 -14.03 -0.23 2.90
N THR A 58 -15.22 -0.37 3.48
CA THR A 58 -16.39 0.46 3.19
C THR A 58 -16.58 1.43 4.34
N ALA A 59 -16.49 2.73 4.07
CA ALA A 59 -16.57 3.78 5.08
C ALA A 59 -17.87 4.59 4.93
N LYS A 60 -18.50 4.88 6.06
CA LYS A 60 -19.59 5.84 6.21
C LYS A 60 -19.58 6.38 7.65
N ALA A 61 -20.33 7.44 7.91
CA ALA A 61 -20.40 8.07 9.24
C ALA A 61 -20.66 7.08 10.39
N SER A 62 -21.47 6.04 10.15
CA SER A 62 -21.83 5.04 11.17
C SER A 62 -20.76 3.96 11.41
N GLY A 63 -19.67 3.94 10.64
CA GLY A 63 -18.57 2.99 10.83
C GLY A 63 -18.07 2.30 9.56
N TYR A 64 -17.30 1.23 9.78
CA TYR A 64 -16.54 0.51 8.76
C TYR A 64 -16.93 -0.96 8.67
N ASN A 65 -16.86 -1.52 7.46
CA ASN A 65 -16.84 -2.95 7.19
C ASN A 65 -15.98 -3.24 5.95
N LEU A 66 -16.01 -4.46 5.41
CA LEU A 66 -15.18 -4.86 4.28
C LEU A 66 -16.03 -5.25 3.06
N ARG A 67 -15.44 -5.06 1.88
CA ARG A 67 -15.98 -5.53 0.61
C ARG A 67 -14.89 -6.22 -0.20
N HIS A 68 -15.19 -7.39 -0.76
CA HIS A 68 -14.34 -8.06 -1.74
C HIS A 68 -14.98 -7.94 -3.12
N SER A 69 -14.29 -7.28 -4.05
CA SER A 69 -14.83 -6.95 -5.37
C SER A 69 -16.19 -6.25 -5.24
N PHE A 70 -17.28 -6.91 -5.66
CA PHE A 70 -18.64 -6.37 -5.62
C PHE A 70 -19.49 -6.88 -4.44
N HIS A 71 -18.93 -7.70 -3.55
CA HIS A 71 -19.63 -8.37 -2.45
C HIS A 71 -19.25 -7.81 -1.08
N TYR A 72 -20.25 -7.45 -0.28
CA TYR A 72 -20.06 -7.01 1.11
C TYR A 72 -19.80 -8.21 2.02
N LEU A 73 -18.81 -8.09 2.91
CA LEU A 73 -18.37 -9.22 3.73
C LEU A 73 -19.17 -9.37 5.04
N ASP A 74 -19.97 -8.37 5.40
CA ASP A 74 -20.96 -8.47 6.48
C ASP A 74 -22.05 -9.51 6.23
N GLN A 75 -22.29 -9.87 4.96
CA GLN A 75 -23.19 -10.92 4.51
C GLN A 75 -22.55 -12.32 4.49
N THR A 76 -21.30 -12.43 4.95
CA THR A 76 -20.55 -13.69 5.02
C THR A 76 -20.28 -14.06 6.49
N PRO A 77 -19.66 -15.21 6.80
CA PRO A 77 -19.22 -15.53 8.16
C PRO A 77 -18.26 -14.51 8.81
N ILE A 78 -17.64 -13.59 8.03
CA ILE A 78 -16.89 -12.45 8.58
C ILE A 78 -17.81 -11.53 9.42
N GLY A 79 -19.07 -11.41 8.99
CA GLY A 79 -20.15 -10.78 9.72
C GLY A 79 -20.05 -9.25 9.85
N SER A 80 -21.12 -8.70 10.41
CA SER A 80 -21.25 -7.27 10.71
C SER A 80 -20.31 -6.80 11.82
N GLY A 81 -20.24 -5.48 12.01
CA GLY A 81 -19.41 -4.82 13.02
C GLY A 81 -18.16 -4.21 12.42
N TYR A 82 -17.32 -3.61 13.27
CA TYR A 82 -16.11 -2.91 12.83
C TYR A 82 -15.09 -3.88 12.21
N ARG A 83 -14.74 -3.67 10.94
CA ARG A 83 -13.58 -4.24 10.23
C ARG A 83 -13.10 -3.20 9.21
N ALA A 84 -11.80 -2.96 9.14
CA ALA A 84 -11.20 -1.98 8.24
C ALA A 84 -9.76 -2.39 7.90
N ALA A 85 -9.19 -1.75 6.87
CA ALA A 85 -7.80 -1.88 6.43
C ALA A 85 -7.34 -3.34 6.22
N PRO A 86 -7.97 -4.07 5.27
CA PRO A 86 -7.55 -5.43 4.95
C PRO A 86 -6.16 -5.45 4.31
N GLN A 87 -5.41 -6.53 4.52
CA GLN A 87 -4.26 -6.97 3.72
C GLN A 87 -4.57 -8.41 3.28
N VAL A 88 -4.24 -8.89 2.08
CA VAL A 88 -4.57 -10.28 1.67
C VAL A 88 -3.37 -11.04 1.15
N PHE A 89 -3.16 -12.27 1.58
CA PHE A 89 -2.14 -13.18 1.03
C PHE A 89 -2.55 -14.63 1.27
N CYS A 90 -1.96 -15.55 0.51
CA CYS A 90 -2.11 -16.98 0.67
C CYS A 90 -0.99 -17.49 1.59
N PHE A 91 -1.34 -17.94 2.79
CA PHE A 91 -0.40 -18.61 3.67
C PHE A 91 -0.21 -20.05 3.19
N GLN A 92 0.84 -20.26 2.40
CA GLN A 92 1.13 -21.53 1.74
C GLN A 92 1.16 -22.73 2.69
N PRO A 93 1.72 -22.65 3.92
CA PRO A 93 1.76 -23.80 4.83
C PRO A 93 0.37 -24.34 5.18
N HIS A 94 -0.65 -23.48 5.26
CA HIS A 94 -2.03 -23.89 5.54
C HIS A 94 -2.88 -24.05 4.27
N LYS A 95 -2.41 -23.57 3.12
CA LYS A 95 -3.20 -23.46 1.88
C LYS A 95 -4.47 -22.61 2.07
N LEU A 96 -4.38 -21.57 2.90
CA LEU A 96 -5.48 -20.68 3.26
C LEU A 96 -5.10 -19.22 3.01
N TRP A 97 -6.09 -18.37 2.75
CA TRP A 97 -5.92 -16.93 2.61
C TRP A 97 -6.06 -16.22 3.96
N TYR A 98 -5.19 -15.24 4.23
CA TYR A 98 -5.05 -14.53 5.51
C TYR A 98 -4.86 -13.01 5.32
N LEU A 99 -4.91 -12.25 6.42
CA LEU A 99 -4.80 -10.78 6.45
C LEU A 99 -3.65 -10.14 7.30
N THR A 100 -2.50 -10.80 7.38
CA THR A 100 -1.20 -10.41 7.98
C THR A 100 0.01 -10.54 6.99
N ILE A 101 1.27 -10.53 7.44
CA ILE A 101 2.48 -10.77 6.60
C ILE A 101 3.41 -11.78 7.30
N CYS A 102 4.16 -12.61 6.56
CA CYS A 102 5.13 -13.55 7.14
C CYS A 102 6.43 -13.70 6.32
N ASP A 103 7.54 -14.05 6.96
CA ASP A 103 8.76 -14.52 6.28
C ASP A 103 8.84 -16.07 6.27
N SER A 104 10.03 -16.63 5.98
CA SER A 104 10.24 -18.09 5.96
C SER A 104 10.19 -18.76 7.34
N SER A 105 10.20 -17.98 8.43
CA SER A 105 10.38 -18.45 9.81
C SER A 105 9.31 -17.93 10.78
N ASN A 106 8.74 -16.74 10.56
CA ASN A 106 7.81 -16.07 11.47
C ASN A 106 6.71 -15.31 10.71
N CYS A 107 5.56 -15.11 11.37
CA CYS A 107 4.51 -14.19 10.92
C CYS A 107 4.49 -12.94 11.79
N TYR A 108 4.32 -11.77 11.16
CA TYR A 108 4.36 -10.47 11.82
C TYR A 108 3.03 -9.74 11.63
N LEU A 109 2.56 -9.11 12.70
CA LEU A 109 1.47 -8.15 12.66
C LEU A 109 2.07 -6.77 12.94
N PHE A 110 2.09 -5.92 11.92
CA PHE A 110 2.46 -4.52 12.08
C PHE A 110 1.20 -3.70 12.36
N SER A 111 1.31 -2.67 13.19
CA SER A 111 0.21 -1.73 13.45
C SER A 111 0.76 -0.32 13.66
N SER A 112 -0.08 0.70 13.45
CA SER A 112 0.21 2.10 13.77
C SER A 112 -0.75 2.59 14.86
N ASP A 113 -0.39 3.65 15.58
CA ASP A 113 -1.23 4.29 16.62
C ASP A 113 -1.70 5.71 16.24
N ASP A 114 -1.57 6.11 14.97
CA ASP A 114 -1.82 7.47 14.47
C ASP A 114 -0.99 8.56 15.20
N ASN A 115 0.08 8.15 15.88
CA ASN A 115 0.86 9.02 16.75
C ASN A 115 2.38 8.89 16.49
N GLY A 116 2.73 8.51 15.27
CA GLY A 116 4.12 8.50 14.79
C GLY A 116 4.88 7.23 15.14
N HIS A 117 4.20 6.17 15.61
CA HIS A 117 4.83 4.89 15.91
C HIS A 117 4.37 3.79 14.96
N LEU A 118 5.32 2.92 14.61
CA LEU A 118 5.06 1.65 13.94
C LEU A 118 5.42 0.51 14.89
N TYR A 119 4.43 -0.31 15.23
CA TYR A 119 4.55 -1.48 16.08
C TYR A 119 4.69 -2.74 15.26
N ARG A 120 5.34 -3.74 15.87
CA ARG A 120 5.43 -5.10 15.34
C ARG A 120 5.13 -6.07 16.47
N SER A 121 4.11 -6.91 16.29
CA SER A 121 3.85 -8.03 17.19
C SER A 121 4.88 -9.14 16.97
N GLN A 122 5.34 -9.70 18.09
CA GLN A 122 6.54 -10.51 18.32
C GLN A 122 7.88 -9.76 18.18
N THR A 123 8.37 -9.29 19.32
CA THR A 123 9.71 -8.69 19.48
C THR A 123 10.03 -8.50 20.97
N SER A 124 11.30 -8.29 21.35
CA SER A 124 11.67 -7.86 22.71
C SER A 124 11.24 -6.40 22.94
N LEU A 125 11.04 -5.96 24.19
CA LEU A 125 10.60 -4.58 24.50
C LEU A 125 11.50 -3.50 23.87
N ALA A 126 12.81 -3.75 23.80
CA ALA A 126 13.78 -2.86 23.16
C ALA A 126 13.57 -2.69 21.64
N ASN A 127 12.89 -3.64 20.99
CA ASN A 127 12.65 -3.69 19.55
C ASN A 127 11.15 -3.57 19.22
N PHE A 128 10.36 -3.02 20.16
CA PHE A 128 8.91 -2.87 20.00
C PHE A 128 8.54 -1.77 18.98
N ILE A 129 9.35 -0.72 18.90
CA ILE A 129 9.23 0.36 17.93
C ILE A 129 10.19 0.08 16.78
N ALA A 130 9.65 -0.13 15.57
CA ALA A 130 10.46 -0.45 14.39
C ALA A 130 11.00 0.81 13.67
N LEU A 131 10.27 1.92 13.76
CA LEU A 131 10.62 3.22 13.21
C LEU A 131 9.87 4.30 13.98
N GLN A 132 10.50 5.47 14.16
CA GLN A 132 9.89 6.64 14.79
C GLN A 132 10.29 7.92 14.04
N ASP A 133 9.40 8.90 14.03
CA ASP A 133 9.66 10.25 13.52
C ASP A 133 9.22 11.27 14.59
N SER A 134 9.99 12.33 14.78
CA SER A 134 9.66 13.37 15.77
C SER A 134 8.44 14.19 15.34
N TYR A 135 8.10 14.18 14.04
CA TYR A 135 6.91 14.81 13.50
C TYR A 135 5.88 13.75 13.12
N LYS A 136 4.85 13.59 13.96
CA LYS A 136 3.86 12.50 13.89
C LYS A 136 3.25 12.30 12.50
N ILE A 137 2.94 13.40 11.81
CA ILE A 137 2.32 13.32 10.49
C ILE A 137 3.28 12.87 9.38
N ALA A 138 4.59 12.81 9.65
CA ALA A 138 5.57 12.26 8.73
C ALA A 138 5.64 10.71 8.80
N LEU A 139 5.05 10.07 9.82
CA LEU A 139 4.95 8.62 9.95
C LEU A 139 3.54 8.25 10.45
N PHE A 140 2.52 8.57 9.65
CA PHE A 140 1.14 8.63 10.10
C PHE A 140 0.48 7.25 10.20
N GLU A 141 0.25 6.56 9.08
CA GLU A 141 -0.50 5.30 9.01
C GLU A 141 -0.22 4.50 7.71
N ALA A 142 -1.07 3.49 7.43
CA ALA A 142 -1.16 2.78 6.14
C ALA A 142 0.14 2.16 5.62
N MET A 143 0.87 1.47 6.49
CA MET A 143 2.14 0.87 6.10
C MET A 143 1.98 -0.28 5.11
N ASN A 144 2.98 -0.43 4.25
CA ASN A 144 3.21 -1.69 3.54
C ASN A 144 4.67 -2.11 3.66
N VAL A 145 4.91 -3.42 3.85
CA VAL A 145 6.25 -4.01 3.81
C VAL A 145 6.29 -5.07 2.73
N TYR A 146 7.26 -4.96 1.81
CA TYR A 146 7.42 -5.89 0.69
C TYR A 146 8.83 -6.45 0.62
N SER A 147 8.96 -7.72 0.23
CA SER A 147 10.21 -8.27 -0.28
C SER A 147 10.43 -7.83 -1.73
N THR A 148 11.63 -7.37 -2.06
CA THR A 148 11.99 -7.01 -3.45
C THR A 148 12.58 -8.19 -4.24
N GLY A 149 12.66 -9.37 -3.62
CA GLY A 149 13.16 -10.60 -4.26
C GLY A 149 14.69 -10.70 -4.38
N ASP A 150 15.43 -9.63 -4.08
CA ASP A 150 16.90 -9.57 -4.09
C ASP A 150 17.51 -9.53 -2.67
N GLY A 151 16.74 -9.94 -1.65
CA GLY A 151 17.16 -9.92 -0.25
C GLY A 151 17.04 -8.55 0.42
N LYS A 152 16.40 -7.58 -0.23
CA LYS A 152 15.99 -6.31 0.39
C LYS A 152 14.50 -6.28 0.65
N LEU A 153 14.12 -5.34 1.50
CA LEU A 153 12.75 -5.01 1.85
C LEU A 153 12.47 -3.55 1.48
N LEU A 154 11.23 -3.28 1.09
CA LEU A 154 10.69 -1.94 0.90
C LEU A 154 9.60 -1.70 1.96
N LEU A 155 9.75 -0.64 2.74
CA LEU A 155 8.71 -0.11 3.63
C LEU A 155 8.12 1.14 2.99
N LEU A 156 6.80 1.20 2.91
CA LEU A 156 6.03 2.39 2.58
C LEU A 156 5.24 2.81 3.81
N VAL A 157 5.17 4.11 4.09
CA VAL A 157 4.32 4.66 5.15
C VAL A 157 3.65 5.94 4.66
N GLU A 158 2.36 6.07 4.91
CA GLU A 158 1.60 7.28 4.61
C GLU A 158 2.00 8.41 5.56
N ALA A 159 2.05 9.62 5.01
CA ALA A 159 2.30 10.84 5.72
C ALA A 159 1.30 11.92 5.26
N ILE A 160 1.11 12.92 6.10
CA ILE A 160 0.35 14.14 5.76
C ILE A 160 1.38 15.22 5.47
N ALA A 161 1.30 15.79 4.28
CA ALA A 161 2.19 16.85 3.82
C ALA A 161 1.84 18.19 4.49
N SER A 162 2.75 19.15 4.37
CA SER A 162 2.56 20.54 4.79
C SER A 162 1.31 21.22 4.21
N ASP A 163 0.81 20.78 3.06
CA ASP A 163 -0.42 21.24 2.41
C ASP A 163 -1.68 20.45 2.83
N GLY A 164 -1.56 19.53 3.79
CA GLY A 164 -2.63 18.66 4.27
C GLY A 164 -2.94 17.46 3.38
N ALA A 165 -2.32 17.35 2.19
CA ALA A 165 -2.53 16.22 1.30
C ALA A 165 -1.79 14.97 1.79
N ARG A 166 -2.34 13.80 1.47
CA ARG A 166 -1.70 12.51 1.80
C ARG A 166 -0.64 12.14 0.78
N TYR A 167 0.45 11.54 1.24
CA TYR A 167 1.53 11.06 0.39
C TYR A 167 2.26 9.88 1.04
N PHE A 168 3.06 9.16 0.26
CA PHE A 168 3.88 8.06 0.77
C PHE A 168 5.37 8.41 0.83
N ARG A 169 5.99 8.02 1.94
CA ARG A 169 7.43 7.94 2.13
C ARG A 169 7.88 6.49 1.98
N SER A 170 9.16 6.28 1.67
CA SER A 170 9.72 4.94 1.49
C SER A 170 11.08 4.75 2.15
N TRP A 171 11.32 3.53 2.63
CA TRP A 171 12.59 3.08 3.23
C TRP A 171 12.95 1.69 2.73
N THR A 172 14.22 1.33 2.87
CA THR A 172 14.70 -0.02 2.61
C THR A 172 15.44 -0.60 3.81
N SER A 173 15.42 -1.93 3.92
CA SER A 173 16.23 -2.68 4.88
C SER A 173 16.66 -4.02 4.29
N SER A 174 17.65 -4.68 4.88
CA SER A 174 18.07 -6.05 4.55
C SER A 174 17.38 -7.11 5.42
N SER A 175 16.62 -6.71 6.45
CA SER A 175 15.85 -7.63 7.29
C SER A 175 14.68 -6.93 7.97
N LEU A 176 13.62 -7.69 8.31
CA LEU A 176 12.42 -7.15 8.95
C LEU A 176 12.68 -6.58 10.37
N SER A 177 13.79 -6.97 10.99
CA SER A 177 14.27 -6.49 12.29
C SER A 177 15.44 -5.50 12.18
N GLY A 178 15.84 -5.14 10.95
CA GLY A 178 16.99 -4.29 10.71
C GLY A 178 16.65 -2.80 10.78
N THR A 179 17.69 -1.98 10.63
CA THR A 179 17.52 -0.53 10.48
C THR A 179 16.88 -0.22 9.11
N TRP A 180 15.92 0.69 9.10
CA TRP A 180 15.28 1.21 7.89
C TRP A 180 15.98 2.49 7.42
N THR A 181 16.47 2.47 6.18
CA THR A 181 17.17 3.62 5.56
C THR A 181 16.24 4.29 4.54
N GLY A 182 16.09 5.61 4.60
CA GLY A 182 15.21 6.36 3.70
C GLY A 182 15.61 6.19 2.23
N LEU A 183 14.63 5.92 1.37
CA LEU A 183 14.77 5.78 -0.08
C LEU A 183 14.26 7.05 -0.78
N ALA A 184 12.94 7.23 -0.82
CA ALA A 184 12.25 8.45 -1.24
C ALA A 184 11.29 8.83 -0.11
N ALA A 185 11.81 9.58 0.87
CA ALA A 185 11.20 9.76 2.19
C ALA A 185 10.99 11.24 2.58
N THR A 186 10.89 12.15 1.61
CA THR A 186 10.63 13.58 1.86
C THR A 186 9.50 14.09 0.96
N GLU A 187 8.91 15.25 1.27
CA GLU A 187 7.90 15.85 0.37
C GLU A 187 8.48 16.19 -1.01
N ALA A 188 9.75 16.59 -1.08
CA ALA A 188 10.43 16.93 -2.33
C ALA A 188 10.87 15.70 -3.14
N ASN A 189 11.13 14.57 -2.47
CA ASN A 189 11.40 13.28 -3.09
C ASN A 189 10.57 12.17 -2.41
N PRO A 190 9.26 12.09 -2.71
CA PRO A 190 8.36 11.11 -2.11
C PRO A 190 8.34 9.81 -2.90
N PHE A 191 7.84 8.74 -2.29
CA PHE A 191 7.46 7.55 -3.04
C PHE A 191 6.30 7.90 -3.99
N ALA A 192 5.21 8.44 -3.47
CA ALA A 192 4.09 8.92 -4.27
C ALA A 192 3.40 10.13 -3.62
N ARG A 193 3.31 11.24 -4.34
CA ARG A 193 2.68 12.51 -3.95
C ARG A 193 2.19 13.22 -5.20
N SER A 194 1.30 14.20 -5.06
CA SER A 194 0.83 15.06 -6.15
C SER A 194 1.94 15.68 -7.04
N ASN A 195 3.17 15.88 -6.54
CA ASN A 195 4.28 16.45 -7.32
C ASN A 195 5.04 15.43 -8.19
N ASN A 196 4.87 14.12 -7.98
CA ASN A 196 5.46 13.07 -8.81
C ASN A 196 4.42 12.12 -9.43
N VAL A 197 3.14 12.46 -9.33
CA VAL A 197 2.02 11.75 -9.96
C VAL A 197 1.41 12.62 -11.06
N LYS A 198 1.40 12.10 -12.29
CA LYS A 198 0.77 12.74 -13.44
C LYS A 198 -0.56 12.08 -13.76
N PHE A 199 -1.57 12.88 -14.08
CA PHE A 199 -2.86 12.39 -14.56
C PHE A 199 -2.92 12.62 -16.07
N SER A 200 -3.48 11.66 -16.83
CA SER A 200 -3.72 11.83 -18.27
C SER A 200 -4.85 12.82 -18.58
N SER A 201 -5.71 13.07 -17.59
CA SER A 201 -6.78 14.07 -17.58
C SER A 201 -6.59 15.05 -16.42
N THR A 202 -7.60 15.88 -16.14
CA THR A 202 -7.66 16.68 -14.91
C THR A 202 -7.39 15.81 -13.69
N ALA A 203 -6.50 16.27 -12.80
CA ALA A 203 -6.20 15.60 -11.55
C ALA A 203 -7.45 15.58 -10.67
N TRP A 204 -7.95 14.39 -10.36
CA TRP A 204 -9.17 14.20 -9.55
C TRP A 204 -8.88 14.17 -8.05
N THR A 205 -7.60 14.12 -7.66
CA THR A 205 -7.16 14.14 -6.27
C THR A 205 -5.78 14.77 -6.12
N LYS A 206 -5.52 15.37 -4.95
CA LYS A 206 -4.17 15.77 -4.49
C LYS A 206 -3.57 14.76 -3.52
N SER A 207 -4.40 13.91 -2.92
CA SER A 207 -3.99 12.95 -1.89
C SER A 207 -3.75 11.58 -2.51
N ILE A 208 -2.54 11.08 -2.32
CA ILE A 208 -2.20 9.69 -2.55
C ILE A 208 -2.15 9.03 -1.17
N SER A 209 -3.30 8.51 -0.73
CA SER A 209 -3.49 7.92 0.60
C SER A 209 -3.53 6.39 0.50
N HIS A 210 -3.74 5.69 1.63
CA HIS A 210 -3.74 4.24 1.83
C HIS A 210 -3.91 3.45 0.53
N GLY A 211 -2.89 2.66 0.21
CA GLY A 211 -2.88 1.77 -0.93
C GLY A 211 -2.10 0.48 -0.69
N GLU A 212 -2.03 -0.32 -1.75
CA GLU A 212 -1.19 -1.52 -1.80
C GLU A 212 -0.66 -1.74 -3.23
N MET A 213 0.53 -2.33 -3.31
CA MET A 213 1.13 -2.77 -4.57
C MET A 213 0.32 -3.92 -5.16
N VAL A 214 0.10 -3.90 -6.46
CA VAL A 214 -0.51 -5.02 -7.19
C VAL A 214 0.46 -6.20 -7.20
N ARG A 215 0.16 -7.24 -6.41
CA ARG A 215 1.01 -8.43 -6.27
C ARG A 215 0.56 -9.58 -7.15
N LYS A 216 1.51 -10.18 -7.88
CA LYS A 216 1.33 -11.46 -8.59
C LYS A 216 1.85 -12.65 -7.79
N GLN A 217 2.87 -12.43 -6.96
CA GLN A 217 3.29 -13.38 -5.94
C GLN A 217 2.43 -13.13 -4.72
N VAL A 218 1.50 -14.06 -4.48
CA VAL A 218 0.41 -13.87 -3.53
C VAL A 218 0.67 -14.52 -2.18
N ASP A 219 1.84 -15.13 -1.98
CA ASP A 219 2.16 -15.80 -0.72
C ASP A 219 2.50 -14.84 0.41
N GLN A 220 2.76 -15.40 1.59
CA GLN A 220 3.02 -14.66 2.81
C GLN A 220 4.22 -13.73 2.79
N THR A 221 5.15 -13.94 1.85
CA THR A 221 6.40 -13.17 1.75
C THR A 221 6.20 -11.74 1.24
N MET A 222 5.00 -11.41 0.73
CA MET A 222 4.66 -10.09 0.17
C MET A 222 5.65 -9.63 -0.90
N THR A 223 6.13 -10.56 -1.72
CA THR A 223 7.14 -10.27 -2.74
C THR A 223 6.56 -9.44 -3.88
N ILE A 224 7.27 -8.37 -4.25
CA ILE A 224 6.94 -7.51 -5.40
C ILE A 224 8.00 -7.64 -6.49
N ASN A 225 7.60 -7.36 -7.74
CA ASN A 225 8.56 -7.13 -8.82
C ASN A 225 8.93 -5.63 -8.82
N PRO A 226 10.19 -5.23 -8.62
CA PRO A 226 10.60 -3.81 -8.67
C PRO A 226 10.40 -3.17 -10.05
N CYS A 227 10.21 -4.00 -11.10
CA CYS A 227 9.94 -3.59 -12.46
C CYS A 227 8.43 -3.47 -12.71
N GLY A 228 8.00 -2.41 -13.39
CA GLY A 228 6.58 -2.23 -13.76
C GLY A 228 5.62 -2.13 -12.57
N LEU A 229 6.05 -1.50 -11.47
CA LEU A 229 5.24 -1.30 -10.25
C LEU A 229 3.89 -0.65 -10.57
N ARG A 230 2.83 -1.18 -9.94
CA ARG A 230 1.49 -0.62 -9.95
C ARG A 230 0.94 -0.58 -8.54
N TYR A 231 0.35 0.55 -8.14
CA TYR A 231 -0.07 0.80 -6.77
C TYR A 231 -1.53 1.26 -6.75
N LEU A 232 -2.43 0.43 -6.24
CA LEU A 232 -3.84 0.77 -6.07
C LEU A 232 -3.97 1.61 -4.81
N TYR A 233 -4.56 2.79 -4.90
CA TYR A 233 -4.54 3.78 -3.82
C TYR A 233 -5.90 4.44 -3.67
N GLN A 234 -6.19 4.99 -2.49
CA GLN A 234 -7.36 5.82 -2.28
C GLN A 234 -7.05 7.31 -2.47
N GLY A 235 -7.96 8.01 -3.13
CA GLY A 235 -7.96 9.45 -3.29
C GLY A 235 -9.37 10.01 -3.16
N LEU A 236 -9.47 11.32 -3.06
CA LEU A 236 -10.74 12.05 -3.03
C LEU A 236 -10.61 13.41 -3.72
N ASP A 237 -11.75 14.01 -4.04
CA ASP A 237 -11.82 15.37 -4.54
C ASP A 237 -11.13 16.34 -3.54
N PRO A 238 -10.16 17.17 -3.96
CA PRO A 238 -9.46 18.09 -3.05
C PRO A 238 -10.37 19.13 -2.38
N SER A 239 -11.58 19.35 -2.90
CA SER A 239 -12.59 20.23 -2.32
C SER A 239 -13.52 19.54 -1.32
N ALA A 240 -13.46 18.21 -1.22
CA ALA A 240 -14.26 17.45 -0.27
C ALA A 240 -13.91 17.84 1.17
N SER A 241 -14.95 18.04 1.98
CA SER A 241 -14.86 18.44 3.37
C SER A 241 -15.98 17.77 4.18
N GLY A 242 -15.89 17.86 5.51
CA GLY A 242 -16.87 17.27 6.42
C GLY A 242 -16.26 16.20 7.33
N GLU A 243 -17.14 15.35 7.87
CA GLU A 243 -16.76 14.26 8.76
C GLU A 243 -15.91 13.21 8.03
N TYR A 244 -14.79 12.80 8.64
CA TYR A 244 -13.76 12.01 7.96
C TYR A 244 -14.28 10.66 7.42
N ASN A 245 -15.14 9.96 8.17
CA ASN A 245 -15.68 8.67 7.74
C ASN A 245 -16.74 8.80 6.63
N ALA A 246 -17.30 10.00 6.44
CA ALA A 246 -18.22 10.35 5.37
C ALA A 246 -17.53 10.92 4.11
N LEU A 247 -16.20 11.04 4.11
CA LEU A 247 -15.48 11.56 2.94
C LEU A 247 -15.62 10.62 1.72
N PRO A 248 -15.75 11.16 0.49
CA PRO A 248 -16.07 10.41 -0.71
C PRO A 248 -14.83 9.75 -1.34
N TRP A 249 -14.13 8.93 -0.57
CA TRP A 249 -12.94 8.21 -1.02
C TRP A 249 -13.26 7.24 -2.17
N LYS A 250 -12.41 7.25 -3.19
CA LYS A 250 -12.45 6.39 -4.38
C LYS A 250 -11.06 5.82 -4.62
N LEU A 251 -10.96 4.72 -5.37
CA LEU A 251 -9.67 4.11 -5.68
C LEU A 251 -9.21 4.47 -7.09
N GLY A 252 -7.92 4.80 -7.21
CA GLY A 252 -7.20 4.97 -8.47
C GLY A 252 -6.01 4.02 -8.53
N LEU A 253 -5.40 3.88 -9.71
CA LEU A 253 -4.23 3.05 -9.93
C LEU A 253 -3.06 3.90 -10.41
N LEU A 254 -1.95 3.87 -9.66
CA LEU A 254 -0.67 4.39 -10.11
C LEU A 254 0.06 3.34 -10.94
N THR A 255 0.69 3.77 -12.03
CA THR A 255 1.62 2.99 -12.84
C THR A 255 2.96 3.69 -12.87
N HIS A 256 4.03 2.99 -12.49
CA HIS A 256 5.39 3.54 -12.41
C HIS A 256 5.93 3.83 -13.82
N THR A 257 6.47 5.03 -14.04
CA THR A 257 6.82 5.54 -15.38
C THR A 257 8.31 5.74 -15.61
N ASN A 258 9.12 5.84 -14.55
CA ASN A 258 10.59 5.82 -14.64
C ASN A 258 11.15 4.44 -14.25
N SER A 259 10.47 3.41 -14.76
CA SER A 259 10.88 2.01 -14.88
C SER A 259 12.37 1.83 -15.24
N ALA A 260 13.26 1.30 -14.39
CA ALA A 260 14.61 0.89 -14.83
C ALA A 260 14.59 -0.49 -15.51
N CYS A 261 13.44 -1.15 -15.39
CA CYS A 261 12.98 -2.41 -15.94
C CYS A 261 11.44 -2.40 -15.79
#